data_AF-A0A2G7FMS6-F1
#
_entry.id   AF-A0A2G7FMS6-F1
#
_cell.length_a   1.000
_cell.length_b   1.000
_cell.length_c   1.000
_cell.angle_alpha   90.00
_cell.angle_beta   90.00
_cell.angle_gamma   90.00
#
_symmetry.space_group_name_H-M   'P 1'
#
loop_
_entity.id
_entity.type
_entity.pdbx_description
1 polymer ?
#
loop_
_entity_poly.entity_id
_entity_poly.type
_entity_poly.pdbx_seq_one_letter_code
_entity_poly.pdbx_strand_id
1 'polypeptide(L)'
;MPSSPAQPSGVLLDVRFQVSLPSLLNSVKAHVKADFQPQLEPLYEQHILESLATIIAGIPAEDLTIQWDHCFEIFVLEHERGRLPDALFKAYFASMLQGILTRMQRLYKAVPSGIPLGLYLCYGDYRHKNFVEPQDLSLVVQLVNHNTKAMDRPSGWILMPVPQDKDDSAYFEALSQLDVGDDAELYLGLVHANDNEGTRRRIQTAESCH
;
A
#
# COMPACT_ATOMS: atom_id res chain seq x y z
N MET A 1 8.80 0.62 -43.68
CA MET A 1 8.85 -0.03 -42.36
C MET A 1 7.83 -1.17 -42.40
N PRO A 2 8.23 -2.42 -42.21
CA PRO A 2 7.27 -3.51 -42.23
C PRO A 2 6.42 -3.43 -40.95
N SER A 3 5.11 -3.38 -41.16
CA SER A 3 4.07 -3.48 -40.15
C SER A 3 4.26 -4.75 -39.32
N SER A 4 4.37 -4.60 -38.00
CA SER A 4 4.35 -5.72 -37.06
C SER A 4 3.02 -6.49 -37.19
N PRO A 5 3.02 -7.82 -37.34
CA PRO A 5 1.78 -8.58 -37.40
C PRO A 5 1.17 -8.66 -36.00
N ALA A 6 -0.05 -8.14 -35.84
CA ALA A 6 -0.86 -8.35 -34.65
C ALA A 6 -1.08 -9.87 -34.47
N GLN A 7 -0.59 -10.43 -33.35
CA GLN A 7 -0.92 -11.79 -32.95
C GLN A 7 -2.24 -11.80 -32.14
N PRO A 8 -3.05 -12.88 -32.23
CA PRO A 8 -4.45 -12.85 -31.85
C PRO A 8 -4.72 -13.16 -30.36
N SER A 9 -3.78 -12.89 -29.45
CA SER A 9 -3.91 -13.31 -28.04
C SER A 9 -4.40 -12.24 -27.07
N GLY A 10 -4.55 -10.97 -27.47
CA GLY A 10 -4.97 -9.90 -26.54
C GLY A 10 -3.96 -9.62 -25.41
N VAL A 11 -2.76 -10.20 -25.48
CA VAL A 11 -1.67 -9.97 -24.53
C VAL A 11 -0.88 -8.76 -25.00
N LEU A 12 -0.81 -7.74 -24.14
CA LEU A 12 0.05 -6.58 -24.33
C LEU A 12 1.51 -7.00 -24.08
N LEU A 13 2.41 -6.64 -24.99
CA LEU A 13 3.85 -6.88 -24.81
C LEU A 13 4.43 -5.85 -23.84
N ASP A 14 5.45 -6.26 -23.07
CA ASP A 14 6.20 -5.41 -22.13
C ASP A 14 5.35 -4.80 -20.99
N VAL A 15 4.21 -5.40 -20.65
CA VAL A 15 3.41 -5.02 -19.49
C VAL A 15 3.21 -6.20 -18.55
N ARG A 16 3.08 -5.91 -17.26
CA ARG A 16 2.76 -6.89 -16.23
C ARG A 16 1.31 -6.75 -15.79
N PHE A 17 0.69 -7.86 -15.48
CA PHE A 17 -0.58 -7.92 -14.77
C PHE A 17 -0.34 -7.69 -13.28
N GLN A 18 -0.94 -6.63 -12.73
CA GLN A 18 -0.87 -6.33 -11.30
C GLN A 18 -1.97 -7.06 -10.53
N VAL A 19 -1.56 -7.86 -9.56
CA VAL A 19 -2.44 -8.45 -8.55
C VAL A 19 -2.27 -7.69 -7.24
N SER A 20 -3.30 -6.93 -6.86
CA SER A 20 -3.38 -6.27 -5.55
C SER A 20 -4.12 -7.16 -4.56
N LEU A 21 -3.49 -7.43 -3.42
CA LEU A 21 -4.04 -8.25 -2.35
C LEU A 21 -4.19 -7.41 -1.06
N PRO A 22 -5.26 -7.62 -0.28
CA PRO A 22 -5.43 -6.93 0.99
C PRO A 22 -4.43 -7.46 2.03
N SER A 23 -3.98 -6.60 2.92
CA SER A 23 -3.26 -7.02 4.12
C SER A 23 -4.12 -7.90 5.04
N LEU A 24 -3.47 -8.59 5.99
CA LEU A 24 -4.17 -9.37 7.01
C LEU A 24 -5.14 -8.49 7.82
N LEU A 25 -4.68 -7.30 8.21
CA LEU A 25 -5.45 -6.35 8.99
C LEU A 25 -6.67 -5.86 8.22
N ASN A 26 -6.54 -5.59 6.91
CA ASN A 26 -7.67 -5.15 6.09
C ASN A 26 -8.84 -6.12 6.15
N SER A 27 -8.57 -7.42 6.16
CA SER A 27 -9.62 -8.44 6.18
C SER A 27 -10.09 -8.75 7.61
N VAL A 28 -9.15 -9.01 8.51
CA VAL A 28 -9.46 -9.45 9.88
C VAL A 28 -10.10 -8.33 10.69
N LYS A 29 -9.59 -7.09 10.63
CA LYS A 29 -10.19 -5.98 11.38
C LYS A 29 -11.53 -5.52 10.80
N ALA A 30 -11.68 -5.53 9.48
CA ALA A 30 -12.91 -5.04 8.84
C ALA A 30 -14.10 -5.99 9.04
N HIS A 31 -13.87 -7.30 9.12
CA HIS A 31 -14.93 -8.29 8.95
C HIS A 31 -15.07 -9.29 10.10
N VAL A 32 -14.17 -9.30 11.08
CA VAL A 32 -14.18 -10.27 12.18
C VAL A 32 -14.46 -9.56 13.50
N LYS A 33 -15.36 -10.12 14.30
CA LYS A 33 -15.63 -9.61 15.65
C LYS A 33 -14.35 -9.68 16.51
N ALA A 34 -14.09 -8.64 17.29
CA ALA A 34 -12.87 -8.46 18.09
C ALA A 34 -12.42 -9.72 18.85
N ASP A 35 -13.35 -10.41 19.52
CA ASP A 35 -13.07 -11.61 20.33
C ASP A 35 -12.45 -12.79 19.53
N PHE A 36 -12.64 -12.80 18.22
CA PHE A 36 -12.18 -13.86 17.31
C PHE A 36 -10.97 -13.47 16.45
N GLN A 37 -10.56 -12.20 16.46
CA GLN A 37 -9.47 -11.71 15.61
C GLN A 37 -8.12 -12.42 15.89
N PRO A 38 -7.69 -12.61 17.16
CA PRO A 38 -6.43 -13.30 17.44
C PRO A 38 -6.40 -14.77 16.98
N GLN A 39 -7.54 -15.45 17.03
CA GLN A 39 -7.63 -16.86 16.65
C GLN A 39 -7.78 -17.03 15.14
N LEU A 40 -8.45 -16.09 14.45
CA LEU A 40 -8.69 -16.20 13.01
C LEU A 40 -7.51 -15.71 12.17
N GLU A 41 -6.76 -14.68 12.62
CA GLU A 41 -5.67 -14.12 11.81
C GLU A 41 -4.67 -15.19 11.31
N PRO A 42 -4.16 -16.13 12.13
CA PRO A 42 -3.20 -17.13 11.64
C PRO A 42 -3.79 -18.04 10.56
N LEU A 43 -5.07 -18.37 10.66
CA LEU A 43 -5.78 -19.19 9.66
C LEU A 43 -5.99 -18.40 8.37
N TYR A 44 -6.34 -17.12 8.48
CA TYR A 44 -6.48 -16.23 7.34
C TYR A 44 -5.15 -16.01 6.63
N GLU A 45 -4.06 -15.81 7.38
CA GLU A 45 -2.71 -15.68 6.86
C GLU A 45 -2.29 -16.91 6.08
N GLN A 46 -2.53 -18.12 6.60
CA GLN A 46 -2.25 -19.34 5.87
C GLN A 46 -2.96 -19.37 4.50
N HIS A 47 -4.26 -19.09 4.47
CA HIS A 47 -5.04 -19.20 3.23
C HIS A 47 -4.76 -18.09 2.21
N ILE A 48 -4.45 -16.87 2.65
CA ILE A 48 -4.06 -15.81 1.70
C ILE A 48 -2.69 -16.12 1.08
N LEU A 49 -1.78 -16.74 1.83
CA LEU A 49 -0.48 -17.18 1.30
C LEU A 49 -0.61 -18.39 0.35
N GLU A 50 -1.51 -19.33 0.63
CA GLU A 50 -1.86 -20.41 -0.32
C GLU A 50 -2.47 -19.85 -1.62
N SER A 51 -3.30 -18.82 -1.51
CA SER A 51 -3.88 -18.12 -2.66
C SER A 51 -2.81 -17.40 -3.47
N LEU A 52 -1.90 -16.68 -2.80
CA LEU A 52 -0.75 -16.04 -3.43
C LEU A 52 0.14 -17.06 -4.17
N ALA A 53 0.43 -18.20 -3.54
CA ALA A 53 1.22 -19.26 -4.17
C ALA A 53 0.54 -19.81 -5.44
N THR A 54 -0.79 -19.96 -5.41
CA THR A 54 -1.57 -20.36 -6.59
C THR A 54 -1.47 -19.34 -7.72
N ILE A 55 -1.54 -18.04 -7.40
CA ILE A 55 -1.38 -16.94 -8.37
C ILE A 55 0.02 -16.96 -8.99
N ILE A 56 1.06 -17.06 -8.16
CA ILE A 56 2.46 -17.11 -8.61
C ILE A 56 2.71 -18.33 -9.51
N ALA A 57 2.12 -19.48 -9.20
CA ALA A 57 2.25 -20.69 -10.03
C ALA A 57 1.48 -20.59 -11.36
N GLY A 58 0.44 -19.75 -11.43
CA GLY A 58 -0.45 -19.64 -12.58
C GLY A 58 -0.07 -18.56 -13.59
N ILE A 59 0.81 -17.61 -13.24
CA ILE A 59 1.19 -16.48 -14.10
C ILE A 59 2.73 -16.45 -14.22
N PRO A 60 3.31 -16.36 -15.44
CA PRO A 60 4.75 -16.21 -15.62
C PRO A 60 5.30 -15.04 -14.81
N ALA A 61 6.49 -15.21 -14.23
CA ALA A 61 7.07 -14.22 -13.32
C ALA A 61 7.38 -12.90 -14.02
N GLU A 62 7.69 -12.94 -15.33
CA GLU A 62 7.90 -11.80 -16.20
C GLU A 62 6.63 -10.99 -16.49
N ASP A 63 5.46 -11.63 -16.38
CA ASP A 63 4.15 -11.04 -16.66
C ASP A 63 3.39 -10.65 -15.37
N LEU A 64 3.94 -10.96 -14.19
CA LEU A 64 3.28 -10.74 -12.91
C LEU A 64 3.94 -9.60 -12.13
N THR A 65 3.10 -8.84 -11.42
CA THR A 65 3.53 -7.96 -10.34
C THR A 65 2.53 -8.03 -9.19
N ILE A 66 3.01 -7.96 -7.95
CA ILE A 66 2.17 -8.09 -6.74
C ILE A 66 2.15 -6.76 -6.00
N GLN A 67 0.99 -6.36 -5.48
CA GLN A 67 0.86 -5.24 -4.57
C GLN A 67 0.18 -5.69 -3.27
N TRP A 68 0.69 -5.24 -2.13
CA TRP A 68 -0.01 -5.36 -0.86
C TRP A 68 -0.67 -4.02 -0.49
N ASP A 69 -1.97 -4.08 -0.24
CA ASP A 69 -2.79 -2.93 0.13
C ASP A 69 -2.94 -2.87 1.65
N HIS A 70 -2.48 -1.79 2.27
CA HIS A 70 -2.52 -1.57 3.72
C HIS A 70 -3.35 -0.33 4.03
N CYS A 71 -4.49 -0.56 4.68
CA CYS A 71 -5.42 0.49 5.08
C CYS A 71 -5.63 0.45 6.60
N PHE A 72 -5.93 -0.72 7.15
CA PHE A 72 -6.18 -0.88 8.58
C PHE A 72 -4.91 -0.75 9.43
N GLU A 73 -3.73 -0.98 8.86
CA GLU A 73 -2.46 -0.61 9.48
C GLU A 73 -2.44 0.89 9.82
N ILE A 74 -2.83 1.73 8.88
CA ILE A 74 -2.88 3.18 9.04
C ILE A 74 -3.92 3.55 10.10
N PHE A 75 -5.10 2.93 10.08
CA PHE A 75 -6.13 3.17 11.08
C PHE A 75 -5.73 2.77 12.50
N VAL A 76 -5.04 1.65 12.66
CA VAL A 76 -4.51 1.21 13.95
C VAL A 76 -3.50 2.21 14.48
N LEU A 77 -2.61 2.72 13.62
CA LEU A 77 -1.60 3.71 14.01
C LEU A 77 -2.23 5.08 14.31
N GLU A 78 -3.24 5.50 13.57
CA GLU A 78 -3.98 6.73 13.85
C GLU A 78 -4.82 6.62 15.13
N HIS A 79 -5.37 5.45 15.46
CA HIS A 79 -5.99 5.18 16.75
C HIS A 79 -4.96 5.31 17.88
N GLU A 80 -3.75 4.76 17.72
CA GLU A 80 -2.66 4.90 18.70
C GLU A 80 -2.25 6.38 18.91
N ARG A 81 -2.32 7.19 17.85
CA ARG A 81 -2.13 8.66 17.90
C ARG A 81 -3.34 9.43 18.47
N GLY A 82 -4.42 8.73 18.85
CA GLY A 82 -5.62 9.33 19.43
C GLY A 82 -6.54 10.02 18.42
N ARG A 83 -6.32 9.84 17.11
CA ARG A 83 -7.11 10.47 16.04
C ARG A 83 -8.31 9.66 15.58
N LEU A 84 -8.30 8.35 15.83
CA LEU A 84 -9.40 7.43 15.58
C LEU A 84 -9.82 6.73 16.88
N PRO A 85 -10.71 7.33 17.70
CA PRO A 85 -11.02 6.79 19.03
C PRO A 85 -11.96 5.58 19.01
N ASP A 86 -12.46 5.17 17.84
CA ASP A 86 -13.37 4.03 17.72
C ASP A 86 -12.64 2.71 18.05
N ALA A 87 -13.25 1.90 18.93
CA ALA A 87 -12.71 0.62 19.37
C ALA A 87 -12.49 -0.38 18.23
N LEU A 88 -13.15 -0.22 17.08
CA LEU A 88 -12.90 -0.98 15.85
C LEU A 88 -11.42 -0.92 15.42
N PHE A 89 -10.80 0.25 15.59
CA PHE A 89 -9.43 0.48 15.16
C PHE A 89 -8.39 0.12 16.22
N LYS A 90 -8.79 -0.20 17.45
CA LYS A 90 -7.89 -0.68 18.50
C LYS A 90 -7.27 -2.03 18.12
N ALA A 91 -5.94 -2.15 18.13
CA ALA A 91 -5.26 -3.41 17.82
C ALA A 91 -5.60 -4.52 18.83
N TYR A 92 -5.64 -5.78 18.36
CA TYR A 92 -5.73 -6.99 19.19
C TYR A 92 -4.36 -7.60 19.51
N PHE A 93 -3.29 -6.86 19.23
CA PHE A 93 -1.91 -7.21 19.51
C PHE A 93 -1.19 -6.03 20.15
N ALA A 94 -0.11 -6.31 20.88
CA ALA A 94 0.74 -5.29 21.51
C ALA A 94 1.86 -4.83 20.55
N SER A 95 2.51 -3.71 20.91
CA SER A 95 3.59 -3.11 20.13
C SER A 95 3.17 -2.81 18.70
N MET A 96 2.17 -1.93 18.52
CA MET A 96 1.42 -1.70 17.29
C MET A 96 2.29 -1.62 16.02
N LEU A 97 3.24 -0.69 15.95
CA LEU A 97 4.15 -0.58 14.81
C LEU A 97 4.91 -1.89 14.53
N GLN A 98 5.52 -2.49 15.57
CA GLN A 98 6.27 -3.74 15.39
C GLN A 98 5.37 -4.93 15.00
N GLY A 99 4.16 -5.00 15.55
CA GLY A 99 3.17 -6.00 15.18
C GLY A 99 2.70 -5.88 13.74
N ILE A 100 2.57 -4.64 13.23
CA ILE A 100 2.28 -4.35 11.82
C ILE A 100 3.47 -4.78 10.95
N LEU A 101 4.68 -4.32 11.25
CA LEU A 101 5.88 -4.63 10.48
C LEU A 101 6.13 -6.15 10.40
N THR A 102 5.96 -6.87 11.50
CA THR A 102 6.13 -8.34 11.52
C THR A 102 5.14 -9.03 10.56
N ARG A 103 3.89 -8.52 10.46
CA ARG A 103 2.89 -9.06 9.53
C ARG A 103 3.25 -8.72 8.08
N MET A 104 3.61 -7.47 7.81
CA MET A 104 4.07 -7.03 6.49
C MET A 104 5.25 -7.88 6.02
N GLN A 105 6.26 -8.08 6.86
CA GLN A 105 7.42 -8.91 6.53
C GLN A 105 7.04 -10.34 6.11
N ARG A 106 6.07 -10.98 6.78
CA ARG A 106 5.63 -12.33 6.41
C ARG A 106 4.97 -12.36 5.04
N LEU A 107 4.10 -11.40 4.75
CA LEU A 107 3.46 -11.25 3.44
C LEU A 107 4.47 -10.96 2.32
N TYR A 108 5.46 -10.11 2.59
CA TYR A 108 6.45 -9.72 1.60
C TYR A 108 7.45 -10.84 1.30
N LYS A 109 7.88 -11.59 2.33
CA LYS A 109 8.77 -12.75 2.17
C LYS A 109 8.17 -13.88 1.34
N ALA A 110 6.85 -13.94 1.26
CA ALA A 110 6.15 -14.93 0.44
C ALA A 110 6.20 -14.62 -1.07
N VAL A 111 6.59 -13.41 -1.47
CA VAL A 111 6.71 -13.03 -2.89
C VAL A 111 8.16 -13.27 -3.36
N PRO A 112 8.39 -14.17 -4.35
CA PRO A 112 9.70 -14.42 -4.92
C PRO A 112 10.40 -13.13 -5.40
N SER A 113 11.73 -13.08 -5.28
CA SER A 113 12.52 -11.90 -5.64
C SER A 113 12.44 -11.52 -7.13
N GLY A 114 12.18 -12.48 -8.01
CA GLY A 114 11.99 -12.25 -9.44
C GLY A 114 10.65 -11.59 -9.81
N ILE A 115 9.73 -11.42 -8.84
CA ILE A 115 8.44 -10.77 -9.05
C ILE A 115 8.49 -9.39 -8.37
N PRO A 116 8.26 -8.29 -9.11
CA PRO A 116 8.18 -6.96 -8.54
C PRO A 116 7.06 -6.87 -7.50
N LEU A 117 7.31 -6.09 -6.45
CA LEU A 117 6.44 -5.99 -5.28
C LEU A 117 6.18 -4.53 -4.93
N GLY A 118 4.91 -4.13 -4.96
CA GLY A 118 4.44 -2.81 -4.59
C GLY A 118 3.86 -2.74 -3.19
N LEU A 119 3.96 -1.55 -2.61
CA LEU A 119 3.31 -1.18 -1.36
C LEU A 119 2.24 -0.12 -1.63
N TYR A 120 1.00 -0.36 -1.22
CA TYR A 120 -0.06 0.66 -1.24
C TYR A 120 -0.49 1.02 0.18
N LEU A 121 -0.33 2.29 0.53
CA LEU A 121 -0.69 2.84 1.85
C LEU A 121 -1.83 3.83 1.70
N CYS A 122 -3.02 3.48 2.17
CA CYS A 122 -4.20 4.35 2.03
C CYS A 122 -4.90 4.62 3.35
N TYR A 123 -5.53 5.79 3.43
CA TYR A 123 -6.39 6.20 4.55
C TYR A 123 -7.86 5.76 4.35
N GLY A 124 -8.10 4.87 3.38
CA GLY A 124 -9.38 4.25 3.06
C GLY A 124 -10.47 5.24 2.63
N ASP A 125 -10.98 5.09 1.42
CA ASP A 125 -12.10 5.90 0.93
C ASP A 125 -13.43 5.17 1.19
N TYR A 126 -14.34 5.81 1.93
CA TYR A 126 -15.73 5.41 1.99
C TYR A 126 -16.63 6.57 1.57
N ARG A 127 -17.20 6.46 0.36
CA ARG A 127 -18.07 7.47 -0.26
C ARG A 127 -17.37 8.83 -0.42
N HIS A 128 -16.13 8.83 -0.93
CA HIS A 128 -15.33 10.02 -1.17
C HIS A 128 -14.93 10.78 0.11
N LYS A 129 -14.84 10.06 1.22
CA LYS A 129 -14.37 10.58 2.51
C LYS A 129 -13.49 9.55 3.17
N ASN A 130 -12.37 10.00 3.73
CA ASN A 130 -11.54 9.11 4.53
C ASN A 130 -12.16 8.90 5.92
N PHE A 131 -11.96 7.72 6.50
CA PHE A 131 -12.34 7.47 7.90
C PHE A 131 -11.58 8.41 8.85
N VAL A 132 -10.36 8.76 8.47
CA VAL A 132 -9.58 9.84 9.03
C VAL A 132 -8.82 10.53 7.91
N GLU A 133 -9.01 11.84 7.75
CA GLU A 133 -8.26 12.60 6.76
C GLU A 133 -6.79 12.72 7.20
N PRO A 134 -5.80 12.33 6.38
CA PRO A 134 -4.40 12.48 6.73
C PRO A 134 -4.06 13.96 6.96
N GLN A 135 -3.36 14.24 8.05
CA GLN A 135 -2.86 15.59 8.32
C GLN A 135 -1.73 15.95 7.35
N ASP A 136 -0.83 14.99 7.14
CA ASP A 136 0.36 15.03 6.29
C ASP A 136 0.78 13.59 5.93
N LEU A 137 1.88 13.44 5.19
CA LEU A 137 2.46 12.14 4.84
C LEU A 137 3.38 11.54 5.92
N SER A 138 3.52 12.14 7.10
CA SER A 138 4.51 11.71 8.12
C SER A 138 4.31 10.27 8.60
N LEU A 139 3.06 9.84 8.81
CA LEU A 139 2.75 8.49 9.27
C LEU A 139 3.14 7.45 8.24
N VAL A 140 2.76 7.67 6.98
CA VAL A 140 3.03 6.72 5.89
C VAL A 140 4.51 6.69 5.55
N VAL A 141 5.20 7.83 5.53
CA VAL A 141 6.67 7.88 5.37
C VAL A 141 7.36 7.14 6.51
N GLN A 142 6.95 7.35 7.76
CA GLN A 142 7.50 6.62 8.90
C GLN A 142 7.32 5.12 8.72
N LEU A 143 6.12 4.65 8.36
CA LEU A 143 5.84 3.23 8.17
C LEU A 143 6.68 2.64 7.04
N VAL A 144 6.78 3.34 5.89
CA VAL A 144 7.62 2.91 4.76
C VAL A 144 9.07 2.76 5.19
N ASN A 145 9.66 3.76 5.84
CA ASN A 145 11.06 3.71 6.23
C ASN A 145 11.36 2.56 7.19
N HIS A 146 10.44 2.28 8.13
CA HIS A 146 10.59 1.13 9.02
C HIS A 146 10.45 -0.19 8.24
N ASN A 147 9.52 -0.26 7.29
CA ASN A 147 9.36 -1.45 6.44
C ASN A 147 10.60 -1.69 5.57
N THR A 148 11.12 -0.66 4.88
CA THR A 148 12.33 -0.76 4.07
C THR A 148 13.51 -1.29 4.89
N LYS A 149 13.74 -0.75 6.09
CA LYS A 149 14.82 -1.21 6.99
C LYS A 149 14.65 -2.65 7.48
N ALA A 150 13.42 -3.12 7.52
CA ALA A 150 13.07 -4.43 8.03
C ALA A 150 13.04 -5.51 6.93
N MET A 151 13.16 -5.13 5.66
CA MET A 151 13.03 -6.02 4.51
C MET A 151 14.39 -6.28 3.84
N ASP A 152 14.63 -7.55 3.47
CA ASP A 152 15.85 -7.97 2.77
C ASP A 152 15.80 -7.72 1.24
N ARG A 153 14.72 -7.08 0.74
CA ARG A 153 14.52 -6.75 -0.67
C ARG A 153 13.93 -5.34 -0.81
N PRO A 154 14.26 -4.60 -1.88
CA PRO A 154 13.57 -3.35 -2.19
C PRO A 154 12.12 -3.61 -2.58
N SER A 155 11.28 -2.60 -2.32
CA SER A 155 9.96 -2.50 -2.96
C SER A 155 10.17 -1.95 -4.37
N GLY A 156 9.43 -2.45 -5.36
CA GLY A 156 9.46 -1.88 -6.71
C GLY A 156 8.81 -0.51 -6.75
N TRP A 157 7.70 -0.34 -6.02
CA TRP A 157 7.04 0.96 -5.90
C TRP A 157 6.28 1.12 -4.58
N ILE A 158 5.99 2.38 -4.24
CA ILE A 158 5.14 2.78 -3.13
C ILE A 158 4.08 3.75 -3.65
N LEU A 159 2.81 3.44 -3.40
CA LEU A 159 1.67 4.27 -3.79
C LEU A 159 0.99 4.88 -2.56
N MET A 160 0.89 6.21 -2.54
CA MET A 160 0.24 6.99 -1.49
C MET A 160 -0.85 7.90 -2.08
N PRO A 161 -2.15 7.63 -1.84
CA PRO A 161 -3.21 8.56 -2.22
C PRO A 161 -3.09 9.89 -1.50
N VAL A 162 -3.44 10.97 -2.20
CA VAL A 162 -3.47 12.32 -1.65
C VAL A 162 -4.89 12.87 -1.72
N PRO A 163 -5.48 13.33 -0.60
CA PRO A 163 -6.81 13.93 -0.61
C PRO A 163 -6.90 15.12 -1.58
N GLN A 164 -8.10 15.36 -2.10
CA GLN A 164 -8.31 16.37 -3.15
C GLN A 164 -7.93 17.78 -2.71
N ASP A 165 -8.16 18.11 -1.44
CA ASP A 165 -7.91 19.44 -0.85
C ASP A 165 -6.46 19.66 -0.40
N LYS A 166 -5.57 18.68 -0.59
CA LYS A 166 -4.16 18.75 -0.17
C LYS A 166 -3.25 19.20 -1.31
N ASP A 167 -3.21 20.50 -1.54
CA ASP A 167 -2.23 21.17 -2.40
C ASP A 167 -1.21 22.06 -1.63
N ASP A 168 -1.23 21.99 -0.30
CA ASP A 168 -0.31 22.70 0.60
C ASP A 168 1.03 21.96 0.80
N SER A 169 2.13 22.72 0.93
CA SER A 169 3.48 22.15 1.06
C SER A 169 3.65 21.34 2.35
N ALA A 170 3.02 21.77 3.45
CA ALA A 170 3.13 21.12 4.75
C ALA A 170 2.68 19.65 4.70
N TYR A 171 1.69 19.33 3.86
CA TYR A 171 1.27 17.95 3.62
C TYR A 171 2.39 17.05 3.07
N PHE A 172 3.27 17.60 2.21
CA PHE A 172 4.29 16.85 1.48
C PHE A 172 5.69 16.90 2.13
N GLU A 173 5.94 17.79 3.09
CA GLU A 173 7.26 18.00 3.72
C GLU A 173 7.91 16.71 4.22
N ALA A 174 7.11 15.76 4.70
CA ALA A 174 7.59 14.47 5.19
C ALA A 174 8.29 13.63 4.12
N LEU A 175 8.02 13.84 2.82
CA LEU A 175 8.66 13.13 1.73
C LEU A 175 10.18 13.33 1.71
N SER A 176 10.68 14.47 2.19
CA SER A 176 12.13 14.71 2.34
C SER A 176 12.85 13.71 3.24
N GLN A 177 12.10 12.95 4.05
CA GLN A 177 12.62 11.91 4.94
C GLN A 177 12.38 10.50 4.39
N LEU A 178 11.80 10.34 3.21
CA LEU A 178 11.52 9.03 2.62
C LEU A 178 12.84 8.32 2.26
N ASP A 179 13.02 7.12 2.79
CA ASP A 179 14.25 6.32 2.69
C ASP A 179 13.90 4.94 2.15
N VAL A 180 13.88 4.84 0.81
CA VAL A 180 13.40 3.66 0.06
C VAL A 180 14.45 3.08 -0.89
N GLY A 181 15.64 3.70 -0.94
CA GLY A 181 16.70 3.37 -1.88
C GLY A 181 16.40 3.87 -3.30
N ASP A 182 17.39 3.70 -4.20
CA ASP A 182 17.32 4.21 -5.58
C ASP A 182 16.45 3.34 -6.50
N ASP A 183 16.14 2.11 -6.08
CA ASP A 183 15.42 1.12 -6.90
C ASP A 183 13.89 1.17 -6.73
N ALA A 184 13.37 1.99 -5.81
CA ALA A 184 11.95 2.09 -5.51
C ALA A 184 11.33 3.36 -6.12
N GLU A 185 10.21 3.20 -6.82
CA GLU A 185 9.46 4.32 -7.38
C GLU A 185 8.37 4.81 -6.43
N LEU A 186 8.28 6.14 -6.23
CA LEU A 186 7.19 6.76 -5.47
C LEU A 186 6.07 7.21 -6.42
N TYR A 187 4.85 6.74 -6.16
CA TYR A 187 3.64 7.17 -6.83
C TYR A 187 2.73 7.92 -5.86
N LEU A 188 2.39 9.17 -6.21
CA LEU A 188 1.43 9.99 -5.45
C LEU A 188 0.09 10.06 -6.19
N GLY A 189 -1.01 9.76 -5.49
CA GLY A 189 -2.36 9.82 -6.04
C GLY A 189 -2.88 11.26 -6.11
N LEU A 190 -2.42 12.04 -7.08
CA LEU A 190 -2.71 13.49 -7.21
C LEU A 190 -3.86 13.82 -8.17
N VAL A 191 -4.38 12.83 -8.90
CA VAL A 191 -5.40 12.98 -9.93
C VAL A 191 -6.79 12.76 -9.36
N HIS A 192 -7.65 13.78 -9.47
CA HIS A 192 -9.04 13.75 -9.02
C HIS A 192 -9.98 14.07 -10.16
N ALA A 193 -11.14 13.40 -10.22
CA ALA A 193 -12.10 13.57 -11.31
C ALA A 193 -12.55 15.04 -11.42
N ASN A 194 -12.52 15.58 -12.64
CA ASN A 194 -12.90 16.96 -12.95
C ASN A 194 -12.09 18.07 -12.24
N ASP A 195 -10.86 17.77 -11.79
CA ASP A 195 -10.00 18.74 -11.08
C ASP A 195 -8.59 18.87 -11.70
N ASN A 196 -8.55 19.16 -13.01
CA ASN A 196 -7.29 19.28 -13.76
C ASN A 196 -6.37 20.41 -13.23
N GLU A 197 -6.95 21.49 -12.72
CA GLU A 197 -6.17 22.60 -12.14
C GLU A 197 -5.59 22.22 -10.79
N GLY A 198 -6.39 21.62 -9.90
CA GLY A 198 -5.90 21.10 -8.63
C GLY A 198 -4.84 20.04 -8.82
N THR A 199 -4.97 19.16 -9.82
CA THR A 199 -3.94 18.15 -10.11
C THR A 199 -2.60 18.79 -10.45
N ARG A 200 -2.59 19.86 -11.25
CA ARG A 200 -1.34 20.58 -11.56
C ARG A 200 -0.74 21.25 -10.32
N ARG A 201 -1.57 21.86 -9.46
CA ARG A 201 -1.09 22.45 -8.20
C ARG A 201 -0.46 21.41 -7.29
N ARG A 202 -1.14 20.28 -7.07
CA ARG A 202 -0.63 19.17 -6.25
C ARG A 202 0.69 18.60 -6.78
N ILE A 203 0.83 18.43 -8.09
CA ILE A 203 2.09 18.00 -8.73
C ILE A 203 3.20 19.01 -8.44
N GLN A 204 2.96 20.29 -8.74
CA GLN A 204 3.94 21.34 -8.52
C GLN A 204 4.38 21.45 -7.05
N THR A 205 3.44 21.35 -6.11
CA THR A 205 3.75 21.37 -4.68
C THR A 205 4.61 20.17 -4.30
N ALA A 206 4.23 18.95 -4.70
CA ALA A 206 4.98 17.74 -4.38
C ALA A 206 6.42 17.78 -4.93
N GLU A 207 6.61 18.21 -6.18
CA GLU A 207 7.93 18.37 -6.82
C GLU A 207 8.81 19.43 -6.14
N SER A 208 8.22 20.39 -5.41
CA SER A 208 8.98 21.40 -4.67
C SER A 208 9.51 20.92 -3.32
N CYS A 209 9.03 19.77 -2.83
CA CYS A 209 9.33 19.23 -1.50
C CYS A 209 10.24 17.99 -1.53
N HIS A 210 10.52 17.43 -2.70
CA HIS A 210 11.30 16.20 -2.89
C HIS A 210 12.14 16.24 -4.17
#